data_AF-A0A8D8FI43-F1
#
_entry.id   AF-A0A8D8FI43-F1
#
_cell.length_a   1.000
_cell.length_b   1.000
_cell.length_c   1.000
_cell.angle_alpha   90.00
_cell.angle_beta   90.00
_cell.angle_gamma   90.00
#
_symmetry.space_group_name_H-M   'P 1'
#
loop_
_entity.id
_entity.type
_entity.pdbx_description
1 polymer ?
#
loop_
_entity_poly.entity_id
_entity_poly.type
_entity_poly.pdbx_seq_one_letter_code
_entity_poly.pdbx_strand_id
1 'polypeptide(L)'
;RPETALVAPESGTQFSFPFPPYEIQLDLMRSLYTVVERGQVGIFESPTGTGKSLTLTCGVLSWLRDHEALVERELAERIEALRGEIGRLERETAGAVDWISGQFETIGIKKQLGELRGVKDLRDEYYKRLDELREKRVEFKKRFRKRSEENLLESDGRIDVENGNDDFLVEESDDDEEVAGEEEEGLRYQPVQVIFCSRTHSQLSQVVNEVRRTEFGKQIRLTMIASRQNLCINQEVRRLKTNTLVNERCLEMQKNSGKATCKDEDGNVSKKRKVGSSAQKCPFYNREAIEELKNNSLFELQDIEELVSFAKQEKACPYYASRAAVGDTQLLMVPYQNLLHRKTREQTGLDIKNAVIIIDEAHNLLDTISSIHSQEVSL
;
A
#
# COMPACT_ATOMS: atom_id res chain seq x y z
N ARG A 1 -11.31 10.27 14.27
CA ARG A 1 -10.59 9.53 15.32
C ARG A 1 -11.61 9.14 16.37
N PRO A 2 -11.55 7.91 16.90
CA PRO A 2 -12.41 7.51 18.00
C PRO A 2 -12.25 8.40 19.24
N GLU A 3 -13.30 8.53 20.05
CA GLU A 3 -13.29 9.22 21.34
C GLU A 3 -12.87 8.29 22.47
N THR A 4 -13.21 7.00 22.38
CA THR A 4 -12.79 5.97 23.33
C THR A 4 -11.35 5.57 23.05
N ALA A 5 -10.52 5.53 24.10
CA ALA A 5 -9.16 5.00 23.98
C ALA A 5 -9.18 3.47 24.01
N LEU A 6 -8.45 2.84 23.09
CA LEU A 6 -8.22 1.40 23.16
C LEU A 6 -7.29 1.02 24.32
N VAL A 7 -7.53 -0.16 24.89
CA VAL A 7 -6.70 -0.75 25.95
C VAL A 7 -5.91 -1.90 25.37
N ALA A 8 -4.61 -1.93 25.64
CA ALA A 8 -3.74 -2.99 25.14
C ALA A 8 -4.19 -4.38 25.66
N PRO A 9 -4.21 -5.41 24.79
CA PRO A 9 -4.54 -6.76 25.20
C PRO A 9 -3.62 -7.32 26.30
N GLU A 10 -4.17 -8.21 27.13
CA GLU A 10 -3.41 -8.81 28.24
C GLU A 10 -2.73 -10.12 27.84
N SER A 11 -3.17 -10.80 26.79
CA SER A 11 -2.61 -12.11 26.41
C SER A 11 -2.02 -12.12 25.01
N GLY A 12 -1.00 -12.95 24.80
CA GLY A 12 -0.39 -13.17 23.48
C GLY A 12 -1.36 -13.70 22.42
N THR A 13 -2.39 -14.45 22.83
CA THR A 13 -3.40 -14.97 21.92
C THR A 13 -4.27 -13.86 21.33
N GLN A 14 -4.58 -12.81 22.10
CA GLN A 14 -5.30 -11.64 21.59
C GLN A 14 -4.46 -10.82 20.60
N PHE A 15 -3.14 -10.92 20.71
CA PHE A 15 -2.19 -10.38 19.74
C PHE A 15 -2.04 -11.25 18.48
N SER A 16 -2.79 -12.35 18.37
CA SER A 16 -2.67 -13.35 17.29
C SER A 16 -1.23 -13.84 17.10
N PHE A 17 -0.47 -13.89 18.21
CA PHE A 17 0.92 -14.34 18.22
C PHE A 17 0.95 -15.87 17.99
N PRO A 18 1.81 -16.39 17.09
CA PRO A 18 1.71 -17.77 16.60
C PRO A 18 2.13 -18.85 17.61
N PHE A 19 2.74 -18.46 18.73
CA PHE A 19 3.15 -19.33 19.83
C PHE A 19 2.95 -18.59 21.16
N PRO A 20 3.10 -19.24 22.34
CA PRO A 20 3.11 -18.52 23.60
C PRO A 20 4.28 -17.50 23.63
N PRO A 21 4.03 -16.18 23.73
CA PRO A 21 5.11 -15.21 23.72
C PRO A 21 5.90 -15.24 25.03
N TYR A 22 7.18 -14.87 24.95
CA TYR A 22 7.97 -14.53 26.13
C TYR A 22 7.43 -13.25 26.79
N GLU A 23 7.68 -13.08 28.10
CA GLU A 23 7.24 -11.88 28.83
C GLU A 23 7.73 -10.59 28.16
N ILE A 24 9.01 -10.55 27.75
CA ILE A 24 9.58 -9.39 27.04
C ILE A 24 8.87 -9.08 25.72
N GLN A 25 8.39 -10.10 24.99
CA GLN A 25 7.64 -9.90 23.75
C GLN A 25 6.25 -9.34 24.06
N LEU A 26 5.59 -9.84 25.11
CA LEU A 26 4.28 -9.38 25.53
C LEU A 26 4.34 -7.92 26.02
N ASP A 27 5.35 -7.57 26.81
CA ASP A 27 5.57 -6.21 27.30
C ASP A 27 5.86 -5.25 26.14
N LEU A 28 6.64 -5.68 25.16
CA LEU A 28 6.88 -4.92 23.93
C LEU A 28 5.59 -4.71 23.14
N MET A 29 4.77 -5.75 22.92
CA MET A 29 3.49 -5.62 22.20
C MET A 29 2.53 -4.66 22.91
N ARG A 30 2.40 -4.75 24.23
CA ARG A 30 1.54 -3.86 25.02
C ARG A 30 2.00 -2.40 24.99
N SER A 31 3.30 -2.19 25.13
CA SER A 31 3.91 -0.86 25.08
C SER A 31 3.74 -0.23 23.70
N LEU A 32 3.98 -1.02 22.64
CA LEU A 32 3.79 -0.62 21.26
C LEU A 32 2.33 -0.22 21.00
N TYR A 33 1.37 -1.08 21.36
CA TYR A 33 -0.06 -0.82 21.21
C TYR A 33 -0.47 0.51 21.86
N THR A 34 0.00 0.75 23.10
CA THR A 34 -0.31 1.98 23.84
C THR A 34 0.27 3.23 23.18
N VAL A 35 1.50 3.14 22.66
CA VAL A 35 2.17 4.24 21.95
C VAL A 35 1.43 4.58 20.66
N VAL A 36 1.04 3.58 19.88
CA VAL A 36 0.29 3.79 18.63
C VAL A 36 -1.08 4.42 18.91
N GLU A 37 -1.81 3.90 19.90
CA GLU A 37 -3.12 4.44 20.29
C GLU A 37 -3.06 5.93 20.69
N ARG A 38 -1.99 6.31 21.40
CA ARG A 38 -1.77 7.70 21.82
C ARG A 38 -1.27 8.59 20.68
N GLY A 39 -0.85 8.03 19.55
CA GLY A 39 -0.22 8.77 18.45
C GLY A 39 1.15 9.32 18.83
N GLN A 40 1.91 8.57 19.63
CA GLN A 40 3.22 8.95 20.13
C GLN A 40 4.35 8.30 19.32
N VAL A 41 5.57 8.81 19.49
CA VAL A 41 6.80 8.15 19.01
C VAL A 41 7.36 7.27 20.11
N GLY A 42 7.56 5.99 19.83
CA GLY A 42 8.17 5.02 20.74
C GLY A 42 9.52 4.56 20.21
N ILE A 43 10.52 4.52 21.10
CA ILE A 43 11.83 3.94 20.81
C ILE A 43 11.95 2.68 21.67
N PHE A 44 12.10 1.54 21.01
CA PHE A 44 12.12 0.24 21.67
C PHE A 44 13.43 -0.48 21.39
N GLU A 45 14.10 -0.89 22.46
CA GLU A 45 15.26 -1.77 22.40
C GLU A 45 14.81 -3.20 22.73
N SER A 46 15.24 -4.16 21.90
CA SER A 46 15.01 -5.58 22.15
C SER A 46 16.29 -6.33 21.77
N PRO A 47 16.75 -7.30 22.58
CA PRO A 47 17.88 -8.14 22.24
C PRO A 47 17.68 -8.85 20.88
N THR A 48 18.77 -9.13 20.18
CA THR A 48 18.71 -9.89 18.92
C THR A 48 18.22 -11.32 19.15
N GLY A 49 17.44 -11.86 18.21
CA GLY A 49 16.97 -13.24 18.27
C GLY A 49 15.71 -13.46 19.11
N THR A 50 15.10 -12.42 19.65
CA THR A 50 13.83 -12.50 20.41
C THR A 50 12.58 -12.36 19.52
N GLY A 51 12.71 -12.43 18.19
CA GLY A 51 11.57 -12.29 17.28
C GLY A 51 11.00 -10.87 17.19
N LYS A 52 11.85 -9.85 17.28
CA LYS A 52 11.47 -8.42 17.27
C LYS A 52 10.50 -8.07 16.15
N SER A 53 10.78 -8.46 14.90
CA SER A 53 9.96 -8.08 13.75
C SER A 53 8.55 -8.70 13.82
N LEU A 54 8.43 -9.96 14.22
CA LEU A 54 7.13 -10.60 14.52
C LEU A 54 6.40 -9.92 15.68
N THR A 55 7.10 -9.55 16.75
CA THR A 55 6.50 -8.84 17.89
C THR A 55 5.98 -7.46 17.51
N LEU A 56 6.75 -6.71 16.71
CA LEU A 56 6.34 -5.40 16.19
C LEU A 56 5.12 -5.52 15.28
N THR A 57 5.15 -6.47 14.34
CA THR A 57 4.04 -6.67 13.40
C THR A 57 2.77 -7.12 14.14
N CYS A 58 2.83 -8.15 14.98
CA CYS A 58 1.64 -8.58 15.74
C CYS A 58 1.07 -7.46 16.61
N GLY A 59 1.91 -6.72 17.34
CA GLY A 59 1.44 -5.63 18.20
C GLY A 59 0.68 -4.54 17.43
N VAL A 60 1.21 -4.08 16.29
CA VAL A 60 0.57 -3.03 15.48
C VAL A 60 -0.63 -3.58 14.69
N LEU A 61 -0.57 -4.80 14.16
CA LEU A 61 -1.69 -5.38 13.42
C LEU A 61 -2.88 -5.68 14.31
N SER A 62 -2.66 -6.08 15.56
CA SER A 62 -3.73 -6.18 16.57
C SER A 62 -4.35 -4.83 16.86
N TRP A 63 -3.53 -3.79 17.05
CA TRP A 63 -4.04 -2.43 17.21
C TRP A 63 -4.86 -1.99 16.00
N LEU A 64 -4.38 -2.24 14.78
CA LEU A 64 -5.09 -1.86 13.55
C LEU A 64 -6.48 -2.52 13.48
N ARG A 65 -6.55 -3.84 13.74
CA ARG A 65 -7.82 -4.59 13.80
C ARG A 65 -8.79 -3.99 14.81
N ASP A 66 -8.31 -3.72 16.02
CA ASP A 66 -9.13 -3.21 17.10
C ASP A 66 -9.57 -1.75 16.83
N HIS A 67 -8.70 -0.96 16.21
CA HIS A 67 -8.96 0.42 15.80
C HIS A 67 -10.00 0.51 14.69
N GLU A 68 -9.89 -0.31 13.64
CA GLU A 68 -10.89 -0.39 12.57
C GLU A 68 -12.27 -0.76 13.14
N ALA A 69 -12.34 -1.75 14.02
CA ALA A 69 -13.59 -2.17 14.67
C ALA A 69 -14.17 -1.08 15.59
N LEU A 70 -13.32 -0.33 16.31
CA LEU A 70 -13.75 0.78 17.16
C LEU A 70 -14.30 1.95 16.32
N VAL A 71 -13.60 2.33 15.26
CA VAL A 71 -14.06 3.36 14.30
C VAL A 71 -15.42 2.97 13.71
N GLU A 72 -15.61 1.69 13.39
CA GLU A 72 -16.89 1.18 12.94
C GLU A 72 -18.03 1.40 13.93
N ARG A 73 -17.84 0.90 15.14
CA ARG A 73 -18.83 0.96 16.21
C ARG A 73 -19.16 2.40 16.61
N GLU A 74 -18.16 3.24 16.88
CA GLU A 74 -18.39 4.61 17.33
C GLU A 74 -19.07 5.46 16.27
N LEU A 75 -18.73 5.26 14.98
CA LEU A 75 -19.41 5.97 13.91
C LEU A 75 -20.92 5.62 13.90
N ALA A 76 -21.25 4.34 14.06
CA ALA A 76 -22.64 3.90 14.12
C ALA A 76 -23.37 4.44 15.36
N GLU A 77 -22.75 4.35 16.54
CA GLU A 77 -23.31 4.85 17.80
C GLU A 77 -23.55 6.36 17.75
N ARG A 78 -22.60 7.14 17.22
CA ARG A 78 -22.71 8.60 17.12
C ARG A 78 -23.80 9.03 16.14
N ILE A 79 -23.94 8.33 15.02
CA ILE A 79 -25.04 8.57 14.07
C ILE A 79 -26.39 8.34 14.75
N GLU A 80 -26.53 7.28 15.55
CA GLU A 80 -27.78 6.98 16.23
C GLU A 80 -28.07 7.95 17.38
N ALA A 81 -27.04 8.34 18.14
CA ALA A 81 -27.16 9.34 19.19
C ALA A 81 -27.65 10.70 18.64
N LEU A 82 -27.05 11.20 17.55
CA LEU A 82 -27.47 12.46 16.92
C LEU A 82 -28.89 12.38 16.35
N ARG A 83 -29.29 11.23 15.78
CA ARG A 83 -30.68 11.01 15.34
C ARG A 83 -31.67 11.09 16.50
N GLY A 84 -31.34 10.45 17.62
CA GLY A 84 -32.13 10.52 18.85
C GLY A 84 -32.23 11.94 19.40
N GLU A 85 -31.12 12.69 19.37
CA GLU A 85 -31.05 14.07 19.83
C GLU A 85 -31.88 15.04 18.97
N ILE A 86 -31.80 14.92 17.64
CA ILE A 86 -32.68 15.66 16.72
C ILE A 86 -34.14 15.40 17.05
N GLY A 87 -34.52 14.12 17.22
CA GLY A 87 -35.89 13.76 17.56
C GLY A 87 -36.34 14.32 18.92
N ARG A 88 -35.44 14.46 19.89
CA ARG A 88 -35.71 15.10 21.19
C ARG A 88 -35.92 16.61 21.03
N LEU A 89 -35.00 17.30 20.37
CA LEU A 89 -35.04 18.76 20.16
C LEU A 89 -36.25 19.18 19.32
N GLU A 90 -36.63 18.41 18.31
CA GLU A 90 -37.83 18.69 17.50
C GLU A 90 -39.12 18.61 18.35
N ARG A 91 -39.20 17.68 19.32
CA ARG A 91 -40.33 17.60 20.26
C ARG A 91 -40.35 18.74 21.26
N GLU A 92 -39.19 19.14 21.77
CA GLU A 92 -39.06 20.24 22.74
C GLU A 92 -39.33 21.60 22.09
N THR A 93 -38.86 21.82 20.86
CA THR A 93 -39.02 23.07 20.11
C THR A 93 -40.48 23.28 19.65
N ALA A 94 -41.24 22.21 19.42
CA ALA A 94 -42.65 22.30 19.03
C ALA A 94 -43.55 23.02 20.04
N GLY A 95 -43.12 23.14 21.31
CA GLY A 95 -43.83 23.84 22.38
C GLY A 95 -43.10 25.04 22.99
N ALA A 96 -41.95 25.44 22.45
CA ALA A 96 -41.08 26.46 23.04
C ALA A 96 -41.42 27.89 22.57
N VAL A 97 -41.23 28.87 23.47
CA VAL A 97 -41.40 30.30 23.17
C VAL A 97 -40.28 30.82 22.25
N ASP A 98 -39.05 30.35 22.47
CA ASP A 98 -37.89 30.63 21.61
C ASP A 98 -37.64 29.47 20.63
N TRP A 99 -38.50 29.35 19.63
CA TRP A 99 -38.42 28.30 18.62
C TRP A 99 -37.27 28.49 17.62
N ILE A 100 -36.78 29.74 17.47
CA ILE A 100 -35.73 30.08 16.50
C ILE A 100 -34.39 29.48 16.95
N SER A 101 -34.02 29.65 18.23
CA SER A 101 -32.78 29.09 18.77
C SER A 101 -32.75 27.56 18.70
N GLY A 102 -33.84 26.89 19.08
CA GLY A 102 -33.96 25.43 18.97
C GLY A 102 -33.86 24.91 17.53
N GLN A 103 -34.33 25.70 16.56
CA GLN A 103 -34.18 25.37 15.15
C GLN A 103 -32.73 25.52 14.66
N PHE A 104 -32.00 26.56 15.07
CA PHE A 104 -30.56 26.70 14.75
C PHE A 104 -29.73 25.54 15.32
N GLU A 105 -29.98 25.14 16.57
CA GLU A 105 -29.32 23.97 17.19
C GLU A 105 -29.62 22.69 16.41
N THR A 106 -30.89 22.46 16.06
CA THR A 106 -31.31 21.31 15.26
C THR A 106 -30.64 21.29 13.88
N ILE A 107 -30.50 22.46 13.23
CA ILE A 107 -29.80 22.58 11.93
C ILE A 107 -28.31 22.21 12.08
N GLY A 108 -27.65 22.67 13.15
CA GLY A 108 -26.26 22.34 13.43
C GLY A 108 -26.02 20.83 13.59
N ILE A 109 -26.88 20.17 14.38
CA ILE A 109 -26.81 18.73 14.62
C ILE A 109 -27.16 17.94 13.34
N LYS A 110 -28.14 18.40 12.55
CA LYS A 110 -28.46 17.83 11.24
C LYS A 110 -27.28 17.90 10.27
N LYS A 111 -26.53 19.00 10.28
CA LYS A 111 -25.30 19.14 9.47
C LYS A 111 -24.24 18.12 9.90
N GLN A 112 -23.94 18.02 11.19
CA GLN A 112 -23.00 17.02 11.73
C GLN A 112 -23.43 15.58 11.40
N LEU A 113 -24.72 15.27 11.53
CA LEU A 113 -25.27 13.97 11.14
C LEU A 113 -25.09 13.70 9.64
N GLY A 114 -25.26 14.72 8.79
CA GLY A 114 -25.00 14.63 7.35
C GLY A 114 -23.54 14.31 7.05
N GLU A 115 -22.60 14.99 7.71
CA GLU A 115 -21.16 14.74 7.57
C GLU A 115 -20.79 13.31 8.00
N LEU A 116 -21.25 12.84 9.16
CA LEU A 116 -20.98 11.48 9.65
C LEU A 116 -21.62 10.40 8.77
N ARG A 117 -22.82 10.64 8.24
CA ARG A 117 -23.44 9.75 7.25
C ARG A 117 -22.62 9.68 5.97
N GLY A 118 -22.14 10.82 5.46
CA GLY A 118 -21.26 10.85 4.29
C GLY A 118 -19.98 10.04 4.51
N VAL A 119 -19.34 10.17 5.68
CA VAL A 119 -18.17 9.34 6.03
C VAL A 119 -18.52 7.85 6.09
N LYS A 120 -19.68 7.50 6.66
CA LYS A 120 -20.15 6.12 6.71
C LYS A 120 -20.39 5.55 5.31
N ASP A 121 -21.08 6.30 4.45
CA ASP A 121 -21.40 5.86 3.09
C ASP A 121 -20.13 5.63 2.27
N LEU A 122 -19.14 6.53 2.35
CA LEU A 122 -17.83 6.37 1.72
C LEU A 122 -17.08 5.12 2.22
N ARG A 123 -17.18 4.83 3.53
CA ARG A 123 -16.57 3.64 4.12
C ARG A 123 -17.26 2.36 3.66
N ASP A 124 -18.59 2.34 3.69
CA ASP A 124 -19.38 1.18 3.29
C ASP A 124 -19.17 0.87 1.80
N GLU A 125 -19.08 1.89 0.95
CA GLU A 125 -18.71 1.75 -0.46
C GLU A 125 -17.29 1.17 -0.64
N TYR A 126 -16.32 1.65 0.15
CA TYR A 126 -14.95 1.13 0.14
C TYR A 126 -14.89 -0.36 0.48
N TYR A 127 -15.51 -0.79 1.58
CA TYR A 127 -15.49 -2.22 1.96
C TYR A 127 -16.30 -3.09 1.00
N LYS A 128 -17.42 -2.59 0.47
CA LYS A 128 -18.17 -3.30 -0.58
C LYS A 128 -17.31 -3.54 -1.82
N ARG A 129 -16.56 -2.53 -2.27
CA ARG A 129 -15.60 -2.68 -3.37
C ARG A 129 -14.56 -3.75 -3.06
N LEU A 130 -14.01 -3.77 -1.83
CA LEU A 130 -13.04 -4.80 -1.42
C LEU A 130 -13.63 -6.22 -1.43
N ASP A 131 -14.87 -6.39 -0.99
CA ASP A 131 -15.55 -7.69 -1.02
C ASP A 131 -15.78 -8.17 -2.46
N GLU A 132 -16.22 -7.29 -3.35
CA GLU A 132 -16.35 -7.60 -4.78
C GLU A 132 -15.01 -8.04 -5.40
N LEU A 133 -13.90 -7.38 -5.05
CA LEU A 133 -12.56 -7.78 -5.49
C LEU A 133 -12.17 -9.16 -4.93
N ARG A 134 -12.51 -9.44 -3.68
CA ARG A 134 -12.25 -10.73 -3.04
C ARG A 134 -13.02 -11.86 -3.70
N GLU A 135 -14.28 -11.64 -4.05
CA GLU A 135 -15.11 -12.61 -4.77
C GLU A 135 -14.58 -12.91 -6.18
N LYS A 136 -14.25 -11.85 -6.94
CA LYS A 136 -13.62 -11.97 -8.27
C LYS A 136 -12.35 -12.82 -8.21
N ARG A 137 -11.53 -12.64 -7.17
CA ARG A 137 -10.32 -13.46 -6.95
C ARG A 137 -10.63 -14.92 -6.67
N VAL A 138 -11.65 -15.23 -5.86
CA VAL A 138 -12.03 -16.63 -5.59
C VAL A 138 -12.46 -17.32 -6.89
N GLU A 139 -13.20 -16.61 -7.74
CA GLU A 139 -13.57 -17.11 -9.07
C GLU A 139 -12.34 -17.27 -9.97
N PHE A 140 -11.44 -16.29 -9.97
CA PHE A 140 -10.18 -16.34 -10.71
C PHE A 140 -9.33 -17.56 -10.31
N LYS A 141 -9.12 -17.81 -9.01
CA LYS A 141 -8.38 -18.98 -8.52
C LYS A 141 -9.01 -20.31 -8.95
N LYS A 142 -10.35 -20.39 -8.98
CA LYS A 142 -11.06 -21.59 -9.48
C LYS A 142 -10.79 -21.82 -10.97
N ARG A 143 -10.85 -20.77 -11.78
CA ARG A 143 -10.55 -20.83 -13.22
C ARG A 143 -9.07 -21.17 -13.47
N PHE A 144 -8.17 -20.55 -12.71
CA PHE A 144 -6.73 -20.76 -12.80
C PHE A 144 -6.33 -22.19 -12.43
N ARG A 145 -6.88 -22.75 -11.33
CA ARG A 145 -6.61 -24.14 -10.93
C ARG A 145 -7.05 -25.13 -11.99
N LYS A 146 -8.22 -24.92 -12.60
CA LYS A 146 -8.71 -25.75 -13.72
C LYS A 146 -7.77 -25.70 -14.92
N ARG A 147 -7.28 -24.51 -15.28
CA ARG A 147 -6.30 -24.32 -16.37
C ARG A 147 -4.93 -24.95 -16.06
N SER A 148 -4.50 -24.89 -14.80
CA SER A 148 -3.22 -25.48 -14.37
C SER A 148 -3.27 -27.00 -14.31
N GLU A 149 -4.40 -27.60 -13.92
CA GLU A 149 -4.62 -29.05 -13.99
C GLU A 149 -4.60 -29.56 -15.44
N GLU A 150 -5.06 -28.75 -16.41
CA GLU A 150 -4.99 -29.06 -17.85
C GLU A 150 -3.58 -28.86 -18.47
N ASN A 151 -2.76 -27.95 -17.91
CA ASN A 151 -1.43 -27.60 -18.43
C ASN A 151 -0.26 -28.33 -17.74
N LEU A 152 -0.52 -29.33 -16.89
CA LEU A 152 0.49 -30.04 -16.08
C LEU A 152 1.38 -31.03 -16.87
N LEU A 153 1.75 -30.69 -18.11
CA LEU A 153 2.59 -31.52 -18.99
C LEU A 153 3.89 -30.87 -19.48
N GLU A 154 4.20 -29.59 -19.19
CA GLU A 154 5.49 -29.02 -19.64
C GLU A 154 6.20 -28.08 -18.64
N SER A 155 7.31 -28.62 -18.13
CA SER A 155 8.58 -28.03 -17.64
C SER A 155 8.63 -27.09 -16.43
N ASP A 156 9.46 -27.54 -15.47
CA ASP A 156 9.99 -26.85 -14.30
C ASP A 156 11.27 -26.08 -14.66
N GLY A 157 11.44 -24.88 -14.10
CA GLY A 157 12.58 -24.01 -14.37
C GLY A 157 12.80 -23.01 -13.24
N ARG A 158 13.60 -23.40 -12.24
CA ARG A 158 14.09 -22.51 -11.17
C ARG A 158 15.11 -21.51 -11.72
N ILE A 159 15.00 -20.24 -11.29
CA ILE A 159 15.99 -19.19 -11.57
C ILE A 159 16.28 -18.48 -10.25
N ASP A 160 17.56 -18.47 -9.86
CA ASP A 160 18.08 -17.72 -8.72
C ASP A 160 18.17 -16.22 -9.03
N VAL A 161 17.84 -15.37 -8.04
CA VAL A 161 18.04 -13.91 -8.09
C VAL A 161 19.14 -13.56 -7.07
N GLU A 162 20.24 -12.99 -7.54
CA GLU A 162 21.32 -12.50 -6.67
C GLU A 162 20.90 -11.20 -5.95
N ASN A 163 21.03 -11.19 -4.62
CA ASN A 163 20.80 -10.02 -3.77
C ASN A 163 22.03 -9.09 -3.82
N GLY A 164 21.98 -8.05 -4.66
CA GLY A 164 22.90 -6.92 -4.63
C GLY A 164 22.40 -5.81 -3.70
N ASN A 165 23.28 -5.26 -2.87
CA ASN A 165 23.03 -4.06 -2.07
C ASN A 165 23.11 -2.86 -3.03
N ASP A 166 21.97 -2.32 -3.47
CA ASP A 166 21.92 -1.22 -4.44
C ASP A 166 21.80 0.15 -3.73
N ASP A 167 22.80 0.99 -3.99
CA ASP A 167 22.81 2.41 -3.67
C ASP A 167 21.83 3.12 -4.63
N PHE A 168 20.77 3.71 -4.08
CA PHE A 168 19.57 4.05 -4.84
C PHE A 168 19.11 5.47 -4.49
N LEU A 169 19.33 6.38 -5.45
CA LEU A 169 18.67 7.66 -5.57
C LEU A 169 18.14 7.78 -6.99
N VAL A 170 16.85 8.02 -7.11
CA VAL A 170 16.15 8.09 -8.38
C VAL A 170 16.07 9.54 -8.83
N GLU A 171 16.84 9.90 -9.85
CA GLU A 171 16.55 11.07 -10.70
C GLU A 171 15.54 10.65 -11.77
N GLU A 172 14.26 10.48 -11.39
CA GLU A 172 13.18 10.30 -12.37
C GLU A 172 12.70 11.67 -12.84
N SER A 173 12.67 11.88 -14.15
CA SER A 173 12.08 13.05 -14.81
C SER A 173 10.56 13.10 -14.58
N ASP A 174 9.99 14.30 -14.52
CA ASP A 174 8.58 14.60 -14.21
C ASP A 174 7.53 14.06 -15.23
N ASP A 175 7.95 13.22 -16.19
CA ASP A 175 7.11 12.69 -17.27
C ASP A 175 6.27 11.44 -16.87
N ASP A 176 6.37 10.96 -15.62
CA ASP A 176 5.70 9.74 -15.13
C ASP A 176 4.28 9.97 -14.58
N GLU A 177 3.64 11.10 -14.90
CA GLU A 177 2.30 11.47 -14.38
C GLU A 177 1.14 10.57 -14.84
N GLU A 178 1.32 9.61 -15.76
CA GLU A 178 0.21 8.89 -16.39
C GLU A 178 -0.07 7.45 -15.85
N VAL A 179 0.19 7.14 -14.58
CA VAL A 179 -0.28 5.86 -13.96
C VAL A 179 -1.01 6.02 -12.62
N ALA A 180 -1.32 7.24 -12.22
CA ALA A 180 -2.53 7.46 -11.45
C ALA A 180 -3.62 7.67 -12.50
N GLY A 181 -4.59 6.76 -12.59
CA GLY A 181 -5.79 7.10 -13.37
C GLY A 181 -6.30 8.44 -12.87
N GLU A 182 -6.70 9.33 -13.78
CA GLU A 182 -7.54 10.48 -13.47
C GLU A 182 -8.85 9.93 -12.86
N GLU A 183 -8.77 9.53 -11.61
CA GLU A 183 -9.90 9.25 -10.77
C GLU A 183 -10.35 10.63 -10.30
N GLU A 184 -11.55 11.02 -10.73
CA GLU A 184 -12.23 12.25 -10.29
C GLU A 184 -11.88 12.54 -8.82
N GLU A 185 -11.52 13.79 -8.51
CA GLU A 185 -11.23 14.30 -7.15
C GLU A 185 -12.47 14.24 -6.23
N GLY A 186 -13.12 13.09 -6.15
CA GLY A 186 -14.12 12.75 -5.17
C GLY A 186 -13.45 12.43 -3.84
N LEU A 187 -14.09 12.82 -2.75
CA LEU A 187 -13.73 12.39 -1.41
C LEU A 187 -13.79 10.85 -1.36
N ARG A 188 -12.68 10.20 -1.05
CA ARG A 188 -12.60 8.74 -0.88
C ARG A 188 -12.26 8.40 0.56
N TYR A 189 -12.82 7.29 1.06
CA TYR A 189 -12.44 6.77 2.36
C TYR A 189 -11.03 6.17 2.29
N GLN A 190 -10.13 6.62 3.16
CA GLN A 190 -8.78 6.10 3.31
C GLN A 190 -8.64 5.45 4.70
N PRO A 191 -8.46 4.12 4.78
CA PRO A 191 -8.19 3.46 6.05
C PRO A 191 -6.79 3.81 6.57
N VAL A 192 -6.58 3.58 7.87
CA VAL A 192 -5.25 3.71 8.47
C VAL A 192 -4.32 2.66 7.86
N GLN A 193 -3.14 3.10 7.41
CA GLN A 193 -2.12 2.22 6.85
C GLN A 193 -0.97 2.01 7.83
N VAL A 194 -0.41 0.81 7.85
CA VAL A 194 0.81 0.46 8.58
C VAL A 194 1.94 0.34 7.58
N ILE A 195 2.96 1.17 7.72
CA ILE A 195 4.15 1.17 6.87
C ILE A 195 5.28 0.52 7.67
N PHE A 196 5.67 -0.68 7.26
CA PHE A 196 6.80 -1.39 7.85
C PHE A 196 8.06 -1.14 7.02
N CYS A 197 9.05 -0.56 7.66
CA CYS A 197 10.27 -0.10 7.02
C CYS A 197 11.48 -0.85 7.53
N SER A 198 12.30 -1.37 6.62
CA SER A 198 13.53 -2.09 6.93
C SER A 198 14.64 -1.74 5.94
N ARG A 199 15.88 -2.13 6.25
CA ARG A 199 17.05 -1.77 5.45
C ARG A 199 17.07 -2.48 4.10
N THR A 200 16.75 -3.77 4.08
CA THR A 200 16.84 -4.58 2.84
C THR A 200 15.53 -5.26 2.49
N HIS A 201 15.34 -5.57 1.21
CA HIS A 201 14.21 -6.38 0.74
C HIS A 201 14.19 -7.78 1.34
N SER A 202 15.35 -8.39 1.60
CA SER A 202 15.42 -9.70 2.24
C SER A 202 14.86 -9.70 3.66
N GLN A 203 15.09 -8.64 4.44
CA GLN A 203 14.48 -8.47 5.77
C GLN A 203 12.96 -8.33 5.65
N LEU A 204 12.47 -7.52 4.70
CA LEU A 204 11.03 -7.39 4.46
C LEU A 204 10.39 -8.73 4.07
N SER A 205 11.01 -9.51 3.18
CA SER A 205 10.53 -10.84 2.81
C SER A 205 10.49 -11.80 4.02
N GLN A 206 11.44 -11.71 4.95
CA GLN A 206 11.40 -12.50 6.19
C GLN A 206 10.18 -12.13 7.03
N VAL A 207 9.89 -10.84 7.19
CA VAL A 207 8.71 -10.36 7.93
C VAL A 207 7.41 -10.81 7.26
N VAL A 208 7.32 -10.77 5.93
CA VAL A 208 6.14 -11.31 5.20
C VAL A 208 5.93 -12.79 5.52
N ASN A 209 6.99 -13.59 5.53
CA ASN A 209 6.94 -15.00 5.87
C ASN A 209 6.52 -15.25 7.32
N GLU A 210 6.92 -14.38 8.26
CA GLU A 210 6.50 -14.42 9.66
C GLU A 210 5.01 -14.06 9.82
N VAL A 211 4.56 -12.96 9.21
CA VAL A 211 3.15 -12.54 9.21
C VAL A 211 2.25 -13.62 8.63
N ARG A 212 2.71 -14.34 7.59
CA ARG A 212 1.98 -15.47 6.99
C ARG A 212 1.66 -16.60 7.97
N ARG A 213 2.45 -16.77 9.04
CA ARG A 213 2.23 -17.79 10.08
C ARG A 213 1.21 -17.36 11.14
N THR A 214 0.83 -16.09 11.15
CA THR A 214 -0.14 -15.53 12.11
C THR A 214 -1.57 -15.63 11.58
N GLU A 215 -2.57 -15.34 12.43
CA GLU A 215 -3.97 -15.26 11.99
C GLU A 215 -4.20 -14.13 10.98
N PHE A 216 -3.37 -13.08 11.02
CA PHE A 216 -3.42 -11.98 10.07
C PHE A 216 -3.12 -12.44 8.64
N GLY A 217 -2.39 -13.54 8.47
CA GLY A 217 -1.95 -14.01 7.16
C GLY A 217 -3.08 -14.33 6.16
N LYS A 218 -4.32 -14.51 6.64
CA LYS A 218 -5.50 -14.77 5.79
C LYS A 218 -6.38 -13.55 5.56
N GLN A 219 -6.22 -12.51 6.36
CA GLN A 219 -7.15 -11.38 6.44
C GLN A 219 -6.50 -10.09 5.96
N ILE A 220 -5.20 -9.93 6.20
CA ILE A 220 -4.53 -8.67 5.92
C ILE A 220 -4.21 -8.49 4.44
N ARG A 221 -4.37 -7.26 3.98
CA ARG A 221 -3.91 -6.82 2.66
C ARG A 221 -2.50 -6.29 2.78
N LEU A 222 -1.55 -6.98 2.15
CA LEU A 222 -0.12 -6.65 2.20
C LEU A 222 0.39 -6.40 0.79
N THR A 223 1.26 -5.41 0.64
CA THR A 223 2.01 -5.18 -0.59
C THR A 223 3.42 -4.75 -0.25
N MET A 224 4.37 -5.17 -1.09
CA MET A 224 5.75 -4.68 -1.01
C MET A 224 6.05 -3.84 -2.24
N ILE A 225 6.69 -2.68 -2.03
CA ILE A 225 7.20 -1.86 -3.13
C ILE A 225 8.69 -2.13 -3.32
N ALA A 226 9.13 -2.17 -4.58
CA ALA A 226 10.52 -2.38 -4.95
C ALA A 226 10.87 -1.65 -6.25
N SER A 227 12.16 -1.61 -6.59
CA SER A 227 12.65 -0.97 -7.81
C SER A 227 12.18 -1.70 -9.08
N ARG A 228 12.29 -1.01 -10.23
CA ARG A 228 12.07 -1.65 -11.54
C ARG A 228 13.06 -2.79 -11.78
N GLN A 229 14.30 -2.71 -11.27
CA GLN A 229 15.30 -3.77 -11.41
C GLN A 229 14.85 -5.08 -10.72
N ASN A 230 14.22 -4.98 -9.55
CA ASN A 230 13.76 -6.14 -8.79
C ASN A 230 12.44 -6.72 -9.34
N LEU A 231 11.55 -5.88 -9.89
CA LEU A 231 10.22 -6.32 -10.34
C LEU A 231 10.12 -6.55 -11.86
N CYS A 232 11.00 -6.00 -12.70
CA CYS A 232 10.81 -6.07 -14.15
C CYS A 232 10.92 -7.50 -14.68
N ILE A 233 9.87 -7.94 -15.40
CA ILE A 233 9.80 -9.24 -16.06
C ILE A 233 10.17 -9.17 -17.55
N ASN A 234 10.39 -7.97 -18.10
CA ASN A 234 10.83 -7.81 -19.48
C ASN A 234 12.33 -8.08 -19.60
N GLN A 235 12.69 -9.15 -20.30
CA GLN A 235 14.07 -9.58 -20.46
C GLN A 235 14.95 -8.53 -21.18
N GLU A 236 14.38 -7.69 -22.06
CA GLU A 236 15.15 -6.63 -22.73
C GLU A 236 15.58 -5.54 -21.73
N VAL A 237 14.69 -5.19 -20.81
CA VAL A 237 14.95 -4.16 -19.79
C VAL A 237 15.85 -4.74 -18.70
N ARG A 238 15.58 -5.97 -18.24
CA ARG A 238 16.33 -6.64 -17.17
C ARG A 238 17.78 -6.97 -17.53
N ARG A 239 18.12 -7.02 -18.82
CA ARG A 239 19.52 -7.17 -19.28
C ARG A 239 20.39 -5.95 -18.96
N LEU A 240 19.77 -4.78 -18.73
CA LEU A 240 20.47 -3.58 -18.33
C LEU A 240 20.86 -3.74 -16.86
N LYS A 241 22.16 -3.66 -16.57
CA LYS A 241 22.70 -3.91 -15.22
C LYS A 241 22.61 -2.70 -14.28
N THR A 242 22.28 -1.53 -14.81
CA THR A 242 22.26 -0.27 -14.07
C THR A 242 20.82 0.20 -13.90
N ASN A 243 20.43 0.55 -12.67
CA ASN A 243 19.09 1.07 -12.34
C ASN A 243 18.66 2.25 -13.23
N THR A 244 19.56 3.18 -13.54
CA THR A 244 19.28 4.34 -14.40
C THR A 244 18.84 3.90 -15.80
N LEU A 245 19.62 3.01 -16.43
CA LEU A 245 19.30 2.46 -17.75
C LEU A 245 18.00 1.66 -17.75
N VAL A 246 17.75 0.87 -16.68
CA VAL A 246 16.49 0.13 -16.50
C VAL A 246 15.30 1.08 -16.49
N ASN A 247 15.41 2.19 -15.74
CA ASN A 247 14.37 3.20 -15.64
C ASN A 247 14.15 3.90 -16.99
N GLU A 248 15.19 4.50 -17.58
CA GLU A 248 15.10 5.18 -18.88
C GLU A 248 14.48 4.29 -19.95
N ARG A 249 14.96 3.05 -20.07
CA ARG A 249 14.44 2.10 -21.05
C ARG A 249 12.98 1.74 -20.79
N CYS A 250 12.58 1.60 -19.52
CA CYS A 250 11.20 1.31 -19.17
C CYS A 250 10.28 2.45 -19.61
N LEU A 251 10.68 3.70 -19.36
CA LEU A 251 9.91 4.89 -19.74
C LEU A 251 9.87 5.10 -21.26
N GLU A 252 10.98 4.86 -21.96
CA GLU A 252 11.01 4.85 -23.43
C GLU A 252 10.01 3.86 -24.03
N MET A 253 9.86 2.67 -23.43
CA MET A 253 8.91 1.66 -23.89
C MET A 253 7.44 2.00 -23.58
N GLN A 254 7.19 3.01 -22.74
CA GLN A 254 5.84 3.49 -22.43
C GLN A 254 5.43 4.64 -23.34
N LYS A 255 6.37 5.55 -23.62
CA LYS A 255 6.13 6.66 -24.53
C LYS A 255 5.65 6.10 -25.87
N ASN A 256 4.44 6.49 -26.27
CA ASN A 256 3.96 6.21 -27.61
C ASN A 256 5.06 6.68 -28.57
N SER A 257 5.43 5.84 -29.55
CA SER A 257 6.21 6.30 -30.70
C SER A 257 5.35 7.30 -31.47
N GLY A 258 5.29 8.52 -30.95
CA GLY A 258 4.69 9.66 -31.61
C GLY A 258 5.34 9.74 -32.98
N LYS A 259 4.49 9.77 -34.02
CA LYS A 259 4.94 10.02 -35.37
C LYS A 259 5.63 11.39 -35.35
N ALA A 260 6.97 11.41 -35.31
CA ALA A 260 7.71 12.64 -35.45
C ALA A 260 7.31 13.27 -36.79
N THR A 261 6.71 14.45 -36.75
CA THR A 261 6.43 15.25 -37.95
C THR A 261 7.68 16.06 -38.25
N CYS A 262 8.21 15.92 -39.45
CA CYS A 262 9.29 16.77 -39.96
C CYS A 262 8.66 17.76 -40.95
N LYS A 263 9.03 19.04 -40.85
CA LYS A 263 8.72 20.04 -41.88
C LYS A 263 9.94 20.15 -42.80
N ASP A 264 9.74 19.98 -44.11
CA ASP A 264 10.76 20.30 -45.11
C ASP A 264 10.84 21.84 -45.30
N GLU A 265 11.93 22.37 -45.85
CA GLU A 265 12.15 23.83 -46.04
C GLU A 265 11.07 24.52 -46.90
N ASP A 266 10.32 23.76 -47.71
CA ASP A 266 9.20 24.23 -48.53
C ASP A 266 7.82 24.17 -47.82
N GLY A 267 7.80 23.92 -46.49
CA GLY A 267 6.56 23.95 -45.70
C GLY A 267 5.65 22.74 -45.85
N ASN A 268 6.07 21.68 -46.56
CA ASN A 268 5.33 20.43 -46.68
C ASN A 268 5.60 19.51 -45.49
N VAL A 269 4.53 18.94 -44.90
CA VAL A 269 4.60 18.05 -43.74
C VAL A 269 4.63 16.59 -44.21
N SER A 270 5.81 16.00 -44.22
CA SER A 270 6.04 14.62 -44.63
C SER A 270 6.04 13.69 -43.41
N LYS A 271 5.19 12.65 -43.41
CA LYS A 271 5.23 11.58 -42.37
C LYS A 271 6.37 10.62 -42.68
N LYS A 272 7.58 10.85 -42.16
CA LYS A 272 8.63 9.82 -42.18
C LYS A 272 8.33 8.75 -41.11
N ARG A 273 8.25 7.49 -41.54
CA ARG A 273 8.47 6.35 -40.63
C ARG A 273 9.93 6.44 -40.17
N LYS A 274 10.19 6.62 -38.87
CA LYS A 274 11.54 6.52 -38.31
C LYS A 274 12.09 5.13 -38.66
N VAL A 275 13.07 5.09 -39.57
CA VAL A 275 13.91 3.91 -39.81
C VAL A 275 15.03 4.03 -38.79
N GLY A 276 14.93 3.28 -37.69
CA GLY A 276 15.93 3.25 -36.62
C GLY A 276 15.28 3.08 -35.25
N SER A 277 15.47 1.88 -34.69
CA SER A 277 15.00 1.41 -33.38
C SER A 277 13.49 1.19 -33.25
N SER A 278 13.12 -0.09 -33.27
CA SER A 278 11.89 -0.66 -32.73
C SER A 278 11.73 -0.28 -31.25
N ALA A 279 11.23 0.92 -30.96
CA ALA A 279 10.62 1.21 -29.67
C ALA A 279 9.29 0.46 -29.61
N GLN A 280 9.39 -0.86 -29.45
CA GLN A 280 8.25 -1.73 -29.23
C GLN A 280 7.72 -1.43 -27.83
N LYS A 281 6.42 -1.18 -27.74
CA LYS A 281 5.76 -0.96 -26.45
C LYS A 281 6.04 -2.15 -25.53
N CYS A 282 6.19 -1.87 -24.23
CA CYS A 282 6.37 -2.94 -23.26
C CYS A 282 5.15 -3.89 -23.31
N PRO A 283 5.33 -5.18 -23.61
CA PRO A 283 4.20 -6.12 -23.75
C PRO A 283 3.48 -6.39 -22.42
N PHE A 284 4.12 -6.08 -21.29
CA PHE A 284 3.56 -6.26 -19.95
C PHE A 284 2.89 -5.00 -19.41
N TYR A 285 3.00 -3.87 -20.10
CA TYR A 285 2.35 -2.62 -19.73
C TYR A 285 0.96 -2.55 -20.36
N ASN A 286 0.03 -3.32 -19.79
CA ASN A 286 -1.38 -3.33 -20.15
C ASN A 286 -2.22 -3.01 -18.90
N ARG A 287 -3.08 -1.99 -18.99
CA ARG A 287 -3.86 -1.48 -17.86
C ARG A 287 -4.78 -2.55 -17.27
N GLU A 288 -5.51 -3.30 -18.10
CA GLU A 288 -6.43 -4.34 -17.63
C GLU A 288 -5.68 -5.47 -16.90
N ALA A 289 -4.58 -5.94 -17.49
CA ALA A 289 -3.77 -7.01 -16.90
C ALA A 289 -3.08 -6.57 -15.60
N ILE A 290 -2.63 -5.30 -15.53
CA ILE A 290 -2.07 -4.71 -14.30
C ILE A 290 -3.13 -4.63 -13.20
N GLU A 291 -4.35 -4.24 -13.54
CA GLU A 291 -5.46 -4.16 -12.59
C GLU A 291 -5.87 -5.55 -12.07
N GLU A 292 -5.93 -6.56 -12.95
CA GLU A 292 -6.16 -7.94 -12.55
C GLU A 292 -5.04 -8.48 -11.64
N LEU A 293 -3.77 -8.21 -11.97
CA LEU A 293 -2.62 -8.58 -11.15
C LEU A 293 -2.69 -7.93 -9.77
N LYS A 294 -2.96 -6.62 -9.71
CA LYS A 294 -3.18 -5.85 -8.47
C LYS A 294 -4.26 -6.50 -7.60
N ASN A 295 -5.43 -6.75 -8.18
CA ASN A 295 -6.57 -7.28 -7.45
C ASN A 295 -6.31 -8.68 -6.89
N ASN A 296 -5.55 -9.49 -7.63
CA ASN A 296 -5.17 -10.83 -7.20
C ASN A 296 -4.07 -10.81 -6.11
N SER A 297 -3.06 -9.94 -6.25
CA SER A 297 -1.93 -9.84 -5.31
C SER A 297 -2.34 -9.23 -3.96
N LEU A 298 -3.30 -8.31 -3.93
CA LEU A 298 -3.70 -7.58 -2.71
C LEU A 298 -4.14 -8.50 -1.56
N PHE A 299 -4.73 -9.65 -1.87
CA PHE A 299 -5.25 -10.60 -0.89
C PHE A 299 -4.37 -11.86 -0.72
N GLU A 300 -3.21 -11.90 -1.35
CA GLU A 300 -2.20 -12.95 -1.19
C GLU A 300 -0.97 -12.34 -0.55
N LEU A 301 -0.49 -12.91 0.56
CA LEU A 301 0.81 -12.51 1.07
C LEU A 301 1.87 -13.01 0.10
N GLN A 302 2.39 -12.10 -0.72
CA GLN A 302 3.45 -12.36 -1.70
C GLN A 302 4.68 -11.53 -1.35
N ASP A 303 5.84 -12.17 -1.38
CA ASP A 303 7.10 -11.43 -1.48
C ASP A 303 7.38 -11.00 -2.93
N ILE A 304 8.54 -10.37 -3.17
CA ILE A 304 8.93 -9.88 -4.50
C ILE A 304 9.05 -11.03 -5.51
N GLU A 305 9.61 -12.17 -5.12
CA GLU A 305 9.87 -13.29 -6.01
C GLU A 305 8.57 -14.00 -6.40
N GLU A 306 7.68 -14.18 -5.41
CA GLU A 306 6.34 -14.73 -5.59
C GLU A 306 5.50 -13.83 -6.51
N LEU A 307 5.52 -12.50 -6.28
CA LEU A 307 4.82 -11.53 -7.13
C LEU A 307 5.33 -11.55 -8.57
N VAL A 308 6.65 -11.56 -8.76
CA VAL A 308 7.28 -11.63 -10.09
C VAL A 308 6.90 -12.92 -10.82
N SER A 309 6.87 -14.05 -10.10
CA SER A 309 6.51 -15.35 -10.67
C SER A 309 5.05 -15.39 -11.10
N PHE A 310 4.15 -14.86 -10.26
CA PHE A 310 2.73 -14.73 -10.57
C PHE A 310 2.49 -13.79 -11.76
N ALA A 311 3.18 -12.64 -11.80
CA ALA A 311 3.08 -11.67 -12.89
C ALA A 311 3.53 -12.21 -14.25
N LYS A 312 4.51 -13.13 -14.27
CA LYS A 312 4.92 -13.84 -15.50
C LYS A 312 3.79 -14.72 -16.06
N GLN A 313 3.03 -15.38 -15.18
CA GLN A 313 1.91 -16.24 -15.55
C GLN A 313 0.75 -15.41 -16.12
N GLU A 314 0.49 -14.25 -15.53
CA GLU A 314 -0.56 -13.31 -15.94
C GLU A 314 -0.12 -12.35 -17.06
N LYS A 315 1.16 -12.34 -17.44
CA LYS A 315 1.74 -11.44 -18.44
C LYS A 315 1.45 -9.96 -18.15
N ALA A 316 1.50 -9.57 -16.88
CA ALA A 316 1.25 -8.22 -16.39
C ALA A 316 2.50 -7.62 -15.72
N CYS A 317 2.63 -6.29 -15.71
CA CYS A 317 3.78 -5.64 -15.08
C CYS A 317 3.62 -5.57 -13.55
N PRO A 318 4.47 -6.27 -12.75
CA PRO A 318 4.35 -6.26 -11.30
C PRO A 318 4.77 -4.93 -10.65
N TYR A 319 5.66 -4.17 -11.29
CA TYR A 319 6.07 -2.85 -10.81
C TYR A 319 4.88 -1.89 -10.71
N TYR A 320 4.10 -1.76 -11.78
CA TYR A 320 2.92 -0.89 -11.77
C TYR A 320 1.77 -1.48 -10.96
N ALA A 321 1.62 -2.81 -10.91
CA ALA A 321 0.59 -3.45 -10.09
C ALA A 321 0.82 -3.21 -8.59
N SER A 322 2.05 -3.36 -8.09
CA SER A 322 2.39 -3.10 -6.68
C SER A 322 2.16 -1.63 -6.30
N ARG A 323 2.49 -0.68 -7.17
CA ARG A 323 2.21 0.76 -6.94
C ARG A 323 0.72 1.07 -6.92
N ALA A 324 -0.05 0.51 -7.86
CA ALA A 324 -1.50 0.69 -7.88
C ALA A 324 -2.21 0.04 -6.68
N ALA A 325 -1.58 -0.92 -6.00
CA ALA A 325 -2.09 -1.56 -4.79
C ALA A 325 -1.85 -0.73 -3.50
N VAL A 326 -0.94 0.27 -3.52
CA VAL A 326 -0.52 1.01 -2.32
C VAL A 326 -1.72 1.59 -1.56
N GLY A 327 -2.67 2.23 -2.25
CA GLY A 327 -3.83 2.86 -1.62
C GLY A 327 -4.82 1.89 -0.96
N ASP A 328 -4.86 0.63 -1.39
CA ASP A 328 -5.77 -0.38 -0.83
C ASP A 328 -5.10 -1.30 0.20
N THR A 329 -3.82 -1.09 0.48
CA THR A 329 -3.01 -1.95 1.36
C THR A 329 -3.15 -1.54 2.84
N GLN A 330 -3.21 -2.52 3.74
CA GLN A 330 -3.18 -2.29 5.19
C GLN A 330 -1.76 -2.33 5.74
N LEU A 331 -0.93 -3.28 5.28
CA LEU A 331 0.47 -3.41 5.68
C LEU A 331 1.39 -3.24 4.47
N LEU A 332 2.04 -2.09 4.38
CA LEU A 332 2.94 -1.73 3.28
C LEU A 332 4.39 -1.97 3.69
N MET A 333 5.09 -2.84 2.96
CA MET A 333 6.50 -3.14 3.18
C MET A 333 7.38 -2.24 2.30
N VAL A 334 8.26 -1.46 2.94
CA VAL A 334 8.97 -0.36 2.28
C VAL A 334 10.46 -0.33 2.66
N PRO A 335 11.40 -0.27 1.72
CA PRO A 335 12.80 -0.01 2.04
C PRO A 335 13.01 1.41 2.59
N TYR A 336 14.04 1.60 3.41
CA TYR A 336 14.39 2.92 3.99
C TYR A 336 14.41 4.06 2.97
N GLN A 337 15.04 3.83 1.81
CA GLN A 337 15.22 4.87 0.78
C GLN A 337 13.87 5.40 0.27
N ASN A 338 12.91 4.50 0.06
CA ASN A 338 11.58 4.87 -0.41
C ASN A 338 10.81 5.66 0.64
N LEU A 339 11.01 5.36 1.93
CA LEU A 339 10.37 6.11 3.02
C LEU A 339 11.07 7.44 3.32
N LEU A 340 12.39 7.55 3.18
CA LEU A 340 13.14 8.72 3.66
C LEU A 340 13.33 9.78 2.57
N HIS A 341 13.44 9.37 1.31
CA HIS A 341 13.58 10.29 0.19
C HIS A 341 12.22 10.83 -0.27
N ARG A 342 12.02 12.15 -0.16
CA ARG A 342 10.72 12.81 -0.43
C ARG A 342 10.21 12.57 -1.84
N LYS A 343 11.06 12.75 -2.86
CA LYS A 343 10.66 12.60 -4.27
C LYS A 343 10.21 11.16 -4.55
N THR A 344 10.93 10.17 -4.02
CA THR A 344 10.55 8.75 -4.15
C THR A 344 9.21 8.47 -3.48
N ARG A 345 8.96 8.99 -2.27
CA ARG A 345 7.65 8.86 -1.61
C ARG A 345 6.51 9.37 -2.48
N GLU A 346 6.62 10.61 -2.94
CA GLU A 346 5.61 11.29 -3.76
C GLU A 346 5.33 10.50 -5.05
N GLN A 347 6.38 10.06 -5.73
CA GLN A 347 6.25 9.22 -6.93
C GLN A 347 5.53 7.91 -6.60
N THR A 348 5.97 7.17 -5.57
CA THR A 348 5.35 5.88 -5.20
C THR A 348 3.90 5.99 -4.71
N GLY A 349 3.37 7.21 -4.53
CA GLY A 349 2.04 7.42 -3.97
C GLY A 349 1.95 7.08 -2.49
N LEU A 350 3.09 7.16 -1.77
CA LEU A 350 3.17 6.83 -0.36
C LEU A 350 2.74 8.03 0.49
N ASP A 351 1.52 7.98 1.03
CA ASP A 351 1.05 8.96 2.00
C ASP A 351 1.42 8.52 3.42
N ILE A 352 2.14 9.39 4.12
CA ILE A 352 2.54 9.18 5.52
C ILE A 352 1.55 9.83 6.50
N LYS A 353 0.58 10.60 6.02
CA LYS A 353 -0.43 11.21 6.89
C LYS A 353 -1.38 10.13 7.40
N ASN A 354 -1.67 10.18 8.70
CA ASN A 354 -2.54 9.20 9.38
C ASN A 354 -2.07 7.73 9.24
N ALA A 355 -0.79 7.51 8.96
CA ALA A 355 -0.18 6.19 8.89
C ALA A 355 0.62 5.86 10.15
N VAL A 356 0.69 4.57 10.50
CA VAL A 356 1.58 4.06 11.56
C VAL A 356 2.87 3.59 10.90
N ILE A 357 4.00 4.20 11.26
CA ILE A 357 5.30 3.89 10.67
C ILE A 357 6.12 3.07 11.67
N ILE A 358 6.59 1.90 11.23
CA ILE A 358 7.50 1.03 11.97
C ILE A 358 8.86 1.09 11.27
N ILE A 359 9.90 1.48 11.99
CA ILE A 359 11.28 1.45 11.50
C ILE A 359 12.01 0.32 12.23
N ASP A 360 12.23 -0.79 11.53
CA ASP A 360 13.03 -1.90 12.02
C ASP A 360 14.51 -1.68 11.73
N GLU A 361 15.41 -2.15 12.60
CA GLU A 361 16.87 -1.92 12.50
C GLU A 361 17.33 -0.45 12.42
N ALA A 362 16.63 0.44 13.13
CA ALA A 362 16.82 1.90 13.10
C ALA A 362 18.23 2.40 13.44
N HIS A 363 19.14 1.54 13.90
CA HIS A 363 20.55 1.90 14.09
C HIS A 363 21.24 2.30 12.77
N ASN A 364 20.75 1.80 11.61
CA ASN A 364 21.27 2.16 10.28
C ASN A 364 20.62 3.43 9.69
N LEU A 365 19.68 4.05 10.42
CA LEU A 365 18.86 5.13 9.88
C LEU A 365 19.70 6.36 9.53
N LEU A 366 20.62 6.76 10.42
CA LEU A 366 21.47 7.93 10.23
C LEU A 366 22.40 7.76 9.03
N ASP A 367 23.05 6.61 8.91
CA ASP A 367 23.94 6.29 7.79
C ASP A 367 23.17 6.32 6.47
N THR A 368 21.95 5.79 6.46
CA THR A 368 21.10 5.79 5.26
C THR A 368 20.67 7.20 4.86
N ILE A 369 20.29 8.05 5.83
CA ILE A 369 19.95 9.45 5.57
C ILE A 369 21.16 10.21 5.03
N SER A 370 22.34 9.98 5.62
CA SER A 370 23.60 10.56 5.16
C SER A 370 23.88 10.18 3.71
N SER A 371 23.77 8.89 3.37
CA SER A 371 23.96 8.37 2.00
C SER A 371 23.01 9.03 1.00
N ILE A 372 21.71 9.09 1.33
CA ILE A 372 20.65 9.65 0.48
C ILE A 372 20.89 11.14 0.14
N HIS A 373 21.52 11.89 1.05
CA HIS A 373 21.76 13.32 0.89
C HIS A 373 23.22 13.68 0.62
N SER A 374 24.07 12.68 0.36
CA SER A 374 25.47 12.86 0.01
C SER A 374 25.71 12.54 -1.45
N GLN A 375 26.65 13.25 -2.08
CA GLN A 375 27.08 12.98 -3.45
C GLN A 375 28.60 13.10 -3.50
N GLU A 376 29.26 12.09 -4.05
CA GLU A 376 30.71 12.08 -4.25
C GLU A 376 31.04 12.74 -5.60
N VAL A 377 31.97 13.69 -5.59
CA VAL A 377 32.47 14.34 -6.81
C VAL A 377 33.92 13.94 -6.99
N SER A 378 34.20 13.15 -8.03
CA SER A 378 35.56 12.80 -8.43
C SER A 378 36.03 13.67 -9.60
N LEU A 379 37.35 13.94 -9.63
CA LEU A 379 38.02 14.79 -10.62
C LEU A 379 38.43 14.05 -11.88
#